data_AF-A0A3M4S913-F1
#
_entry.id   AF-A0A3M4S913-F1
#
_cell.length_a   1.000
_cell.length_b   1.000
_cell.length_c   1.000
_cell.angle_alpha   90.00
_cell.angle_beta   90.00
_cell.angle_gamma   90.00
#
_symmetry.space_group_name_H-M   'P 1'
#
loop_
_entity.id
_entity.type
_entity.pdbx_description
1 polymer ?
#
loop_
_entity_poly.entity_id
_entity_poly.type
_entity_poly.pdbx_seq_one_letter_code
_entity_poly.pdbx_strand_id
1 'polypeptide(L)'
;HRPIKAPMQDENGKRLKPALQAKALQAAWVQALDTLPEGQKPVRVFYDSTNNPEAEIALNNALHDLNKDGHGLELGNVEEGYDIGRRLGNTGVSGALVEINLATIASYKDGGVSAVVYAGTDGSLTVQMVRPPDEA
;
A
#
# COMPACT_ATOMS: atom_id res chain seq x y z
N HIS A 1 4.27 -6.48 -9.78
CA HIS A 1 5.11 -7.35 -8.93
C HIS A 1 4.24 -8.31 -8.10
N ARG A 2 4.83 -9.34 -7.47
CA ARG A 2 4.08 -10.30 -6.64
C ARG A 2 3.41 -9.57 -5.46
N PRO A 3 2.11 -9.76 -5.20
CA PRO A 3 1.47 -9.20 -4.00
C PRO A 3 2.00 -9.86 -2.72
N ILE A 4 2.24 -9.06 -1.68
CA ILE A 4 2.71 -9.51 -0.37
C ILE A 4 1.62 -9.27 0.67
N LYS A 5 1.22 -10.31 1.38
CA LYS A 5 0.20 -10.23 2.44
C LYS A 5 0.82 -9.88 3.79
N ALA A 6 0.21 -8.94 4.47
CA ALA A 6 0.44 -8.59 5.86
C ALA A 6 -0.74 -9.13 6.70
N PRO A 7 -0.52 -10.09 7.62
CA PRO A 7 -1.57 -10.59 8.49
C PRO A 7 -1.99 -9.49 9.48
N MET A 8 -3.29 -9.17 9.55
CA MET A 8 -3.84 -8.22 10.53
C MET A 8 -4.55 -8.91 11.70
N GLN A 9 -4.57 -10.24 11.68
CA GLN A 9 -5.17 -11.11 12.68
C GLN A 9 -4.15 -12.16 13.14
N ASP A 10 -4.32 -12.65 14.36
CA ASP A 10 -3.57 -13.79 14.89
C ASP A 10 -4.13 -15.12 14.36
N GLU A 11 -3.50 -16.23 14.77
CA GLU A 11 -3.86 -17.59 14.35
C GLU A 11 -5.30 -17.98 14.71
N ASN A 12 -5.92 -17.29 15.68
CA ASN A 12 -7.30 -17.53 16.10
C ASN A 12 -8.30 -16.60 15.41
N GLY A 13 -7.86 -15.82 14.41
CA GLY A 13 -8.69 -14.83 13.72
C GLY A 13 -8.95 -13.58 14.56
N LYS A 14 -8.31 -13.43 15.72
CA LYS A 14 -8.45 -12.23 16.54
C LYS A 14 -7.54 -11.15 15.98
N ARG A 15 -8.09 -9.95 15.84
CA ARG A 15 -7.35 -8.81 15.33
C ARG A 15 -6.11 -8.50 16.18
N LEU A 16 -4.99 -8.27 15.50
CA LEU A 16 -3.74 -7.84 16.13
C LEU A 16 -3.88 -6.45 16.76
N LYS A 17 -3.05 -6.15 17.76
CA LYS A 17 -2.96 -4.78 18.31
C LYS A 17 -2.38 -3.82 17.25
N PRO A 18 -2.68 -2.51 17.29
CA PRO A 18 -2.21 -1.55 16.29
C PRO A 18 -0.70 -1.58 16.04
N ALA A 19 0.12 -1.68 17.09
CA ALA A 19 1.57 -1.78 16.96
C ALA A 19 2.03 -3.06 16.23
N LEU A 20 1.30 -4.17 16.38
CA LEU A 20 1.60 -5.41 15.67
C LEU A 20 1.11 -5.38 14.21
N GLN A 21 -0.03 -4.72 13.94
CA GLN A 21 -0.50 -4.47 12.57
C GLN A 21 0.51 -3.61 11.80
N ALA A 22 0.99 -2.50 12.38
CA ALA A 22 2.00 -1.64 11.79
C ALA A 22 3.31 -2.42 11.49
N LYS A 23 3.78 -3.25 12.44
CA LYS A 23 4.95 -4.13 12.21
C LYS A 23 4.74 -5.15 11.11
N ALA A 24 3.57 -5.79 11.06
CA ALA A 24 3.25 -6.75 10.01
C ALA A 24 3.22 -6.08 8.63
N LEU A 25 2.63 -4.88 8.54
CA LEU A 25 2.58 -4.11 7.32
C LEU A 25 3.94 -3.56 6.91
N GLN A 26 4.77 -3.13 7.87
CA GLN A 26 6.17 -2.77 7.64
C GLN A 26 6.96 -3.93 7.03
N ALA A 27 6.82 -5.14 7.58
CA ALA A 27 7.49 -6.33 7.05
C ALA A 27 7.02 -6.67 5.63
N ALA A 28 5.71 -6.58 5.36
CA ALA A 28 5.17 -6.78 4.03
C ALA A 28 5.62 -5.70 3.03
N TRP A 29 5.74 -4.45 3.49
CA TRP A 29 6.24 -3.35 2.68
C TRP A 29 7.69 -3.58 2.27
N VAL A 30 8.57 -3.93 3.22
CA VAL A 30 9.98 -4.25 2.93
C VAL A 30 10.08 -5.43 1.96
N GLN A 31 9.34 -6.51 2.19
CA GLN A 31 9.30 -7.64 1.25
C GLN A 31 8.78 -7.25 -0.14
N ALA A 32 7.83 -6.32 -0.23
CA ALA A 32 7.35 -5.81 -1.50
C ALA A 32 8.41 -4.95 -2.20
N LEU A 33 9.21 -4.17 -1.46
CA LEU A 33 10.37 -3.45 -2.01
C LEU A 33 11.42 -4.43 -2.55
N ASP A 34 11.66 -5.57 -1.89
CA ASP A 34 12.59 -6.60 -2.36
C ASP A 34 12.17 -7.25 -3.69
N THR A 35 10.92 -7.05 -4.13
CA THR A 35 10.46 -7.50 -5.46
C THR A 35 10.85 -6.55 -6.59
N LEU A 36 11.32 -5.34 -6.27
CA LEU A 36 11.73 -4.33 -7.24
C LEU A 36 13.20 -4.54 -7.65
N PRO A 37 13.60 -4.08 -8.85
CA PRO A 37 15.01 -3.97 -9.19
C PRO A 37 15.75 -3.07 -8.20
N GLU A 38 17.04 -3.34 -8.01
CA GLU A 38 17.88 -2.60 -7.07
C GLU A 38 17.82 -1.08 -7.32
N GLY A 39 17.70 -0.31 -6.24
CA GLY A 39 17.61 1.15 -6.30
C GLY A 39 16.23 1.72 -6.64
N GLN A 40 15.26 0.90 -7.06
CA GLN A 40 13.90 1.39 -7.29
C GLN A 40 13.08 1.43 -6.00
N LYS A 41 12.29 2.49 -5.85
CA LYS A 41 11.37 2.71 -4.72
C LYS A 41 10.05 3.28 -5.23
N PRO A 42 8.91 2.99 -4.56
CA PRO A 42 7.66 3.64 -4.89
C PRO A 42 7.74 5.13 -4.59
N VAL A 43 7.18 5.95 -5.50
CA VAL A 43 7.07 7.41 -5.33
C VAL A 43 5.66 7.84 -4.93
N ARG A 44 4.73 6.88 -4.88
CA ARG A 44 3.32 7.09 -4.52
C ARG A 44 2.68 5.79 -4.04
N VAL A 45 1.61 5.90 -3.27
CA VAL A 45 0.80 4.78 -2.76
C VAL A 45 -0.69 5.06 -2.92
N PHE A 46 -1.42 4.08 -3.46
CA PHE A 46 -2.88 4.07 -3.56
C PHE A 46 -3.48 3.14 -2.50
N TYR A 47 -4.51 3.62 -1.81
CA TYR A 47 -5.18 2.89 -0.73
C TYR A 47 -6.62 3.38 -0.53
N ASP A 48 -7.45 2.60 0.14
CA ASP A 48 -8.85 2.95 0.44
C ASP A 48 -9.13 2.96 1.95
N SER A 49 -9.46 4.14 2.50
CA SER A 49 -9.86 4.28 3.91
C SER A 49 -11.36 4.08 4.19
N THR A 50 -12.22 4.02 3.16
CA THR A 50 -13.69 4.16 3.26
C THR A 50 -14.32 3.27 4.33
N ASN A 51 -13.93 1.99 4.35
CA ASN A 51 -14.45 0.99 5.30
C ASN A 51 -13.34 0.38 6.15
N ASN A 52 -12.15 1.00 6.15
CA ASN A 52 -10.97 0.46 6.82
C ASN A 52 -10.04 1.55 7.39
N PRO A 53 -10.55 2.43 8.28
CA PRO A 53 -9.76 3.50 8.88
C PRO A 53 -8.55 2.99 9.67
N GLU A 54 -8.64 1.79 10.23
CA GLU A 54 -7.53 1.18 10.97
C GLU A 54 -6.41 0.70 10.04
N ALA A 55 -6.71 0.30 8.79
CA ALA A 55 -5.69 0.01 7.80
C ALA A 55 -4.95 1.28 7.37
N GLU A 56 -5.65 2.41 7.23
CA GLU A 56 -5.01 3.71 7.01
C GLU A 56 -4.05 4.05 8.17
N ILE A 57 -4.49 3.88 9.42
CA ILE A 57 -3.64 4.11 10.60
C ILE A 57 -2.42 3.18 10.60
N ALA A 58 -2.61 1.89 10.32
CA ALA A 58 -1.52 0.92 10.26
C ALA A 58 -0.52 1.26 9.15
N LEU A 59 -1.01 1.65 7.97
CA LEU A 59 -0.19 2.07 6.84
C LEU A 59 0.59 3.34 7.16
N ASN A 60 -0.05 4.33 7.78
CA ASN A 60 0.61 5.56 8.20
C ASN A 60 1.74 5.33 9.19
N ASN A 61 1.48 4.53 10.23
CA ASN A 61 2.51 4.19 11.21
C ASN A 61 3.66 3.39 10.57
N ALA A 62 3.34 2.43 9.70
CA ALA A 62 4.36 1.62 9.03
C ALA A 62 5.28 2.46 8.13
N LEU A 63 4.71 3.35 7.30
CA LEU A 63 5.49 4.21 6.42
C LEU A 63 6.28 5.26 7.21
N HIS A 64 5.70 5.85 8.23
CA HIS A 64 6.38 6.80 9.11
C HIS A 64 7.59 6.17 9.81
N ASP A 65 7.43 4.96 10.38
CA ASP A 65 8.52 4.24 11.05
C ASP A 65 9.64 3.80 10.08
N LEU A 66 9.31 3.61 8.79
CA LEU A 66 10.27 3.32 7.73
C LEU A 66 10.99 4.57 7.22
N ASN A 67 10.37 5.75 7.33
CA ASN A 67 10.90 7.02 6.86
C ASN A 67 11.97 7.61 7.81
N LYS A 68 13.07 6.88 8.03
CA LYS A 68 14.14 7.28 8.97
C LYS A 68 15.13 8.29 8.38
N ASP A 69 15.27 8.31 7.06
CA ASP A 69 16.19 9.18 6.32
C ASP A 69 15.50 10.41 5.71
N GLY A 70 14.18 10.54 5.88
CA GLY A 70 13.39 11.64 5.33
C GLY A 70 13.03 11.49 3.86
N HIS A 71 13.30 10.33 3.24
CA HIS A 71 13.04 10.06 1.82
C HIS A 71 11.95 9.00 1.57
N GLY A 72 11.26 8.56 2.62
CA GLY A 72 10.11 7.65 2.54
C GLY A 72 8.80 8.37 2.16
N LEU A 73 7.78 7.58 1.81
CA LEU A 73 6.46 8.11 1.47
C LEU A 73 5.69 8.62 2.69
N GLU A 74 5.01 9.73 2.52
CA GLU A 74 4.10 10.34 3.48
C GLU A 74 2.66 10.35 2.96
N LEU A 75 1.76 9.63 3.63
CA LEU A 75 0.35 9.58 3.21
C LEU A 75 -0.35 10.94 3.27
N GLY A 76 0.14 11.85 4.11
CA GLY A 76 -0.37 13.22 4.21
C GLY A 76 0.04 14.11 3.03
N ASN A 77 1.05 13.72 2.24
CA ASN A 77 1.43 14.45 1.04
C ASN A 77 0.50 14.05 -0.11
N VAL A 78 -0.16 15.04 -0.72
CA VAL A 78 -1.16 14.84 -1.78
C VAL A 78 -0.61 14.18 -3.05
N GLU A 79 0.70 14.31 -3.29
CA GLU A 79 1.42 13.71 -4.42
C GLU A 79 1.97 12.30 -4.11
N GLU A 80 1.90 11.86 -2.86
CA GLU A 80 2.45 10.56 -2.42
C GLU A 80 1.35 9.63 -1.91
N GLY A 81 0.37 10.15 -1.16
CA GLY A 81 -0.77 9.42 -0.60
C GLY A 81 -2.07 9.64 -1.38
N TYR A 82 -2.56 8.58 -2.03
CA TYR A 82 -3.80 8.60 -2.78
C TYR A 82 -4.87 7.74 -2.09
N ASP A 83 -5.57 8.36 -1.14
CA ASP A 83 -6.77 7.79 -0.53
C ASP A 83 -7.93 7.81 -1.55
N ILE A 84 -8.14 6.69 -2.24
CA ILE A 84 -9.19 6.58 -3.24
C ILE A 84 -10.58 6.59 -2.60
N GLY A 85 -10.70 6.21 -1.32
CA GLY A 85 -11.96 6.28 -0.58
C GLY A 85 -12.43 7.71 -0.38
N ARG A 86 -11.51 8.60 -0.04
CA ARG A 86 -11.80 10.05 0.04
C ARG A 86 -11.99 10.72 -1.33
N ARG A 87 -11.29 10.24 -2.36
CA ARG A 87 -11.30 10.88 -3.70
C ARG A 87 -12.44 10.41 -4.60
N LEU A 88 -12.83 9.13 -4.52
CA LEU A 88 -13.81 8.48 -5.39
C LEU A 88 -15.03 7.94 -4.65
N GLY A 89 -14.96 7.82 -3.31
CA GLY A 89 -16.00 7.20 -2.50
C GLY A 89 -15.90 5.67 -2.46
N ASN A 90 -16.94 5.03 -1.94
CA ASN A 90 -16.98 3.57 -1.78
C ASN A 90 -17.01 2.86 -3.14
N THR A 91 -15.90 2.19 -3.49
CA THR A 91 -15.76 1.41 -4.73
C THR A 91 -16.16 -0.06 -4.57
N GLY A 92 -16.65 -0.44 -3.39
CA GLY A 92 -17.15 -1.77 -3.07
C GLY A 92 -16.07 -2.86 -3.21
N VAL A 93 -16.46 -4.03 -3.70
CA VAL A 93 -15.55 -5.17 -3.92
C VAL A 93 -14.51 -4.90 -5.01
N SER A 94 -14.68 -3.83 -5.79
CA SER A 94 -13.79 -3.46 -6.88
C SER A 94 -12.61 -2.58 -6.44
N GLY A 95 -12.51 -2.19 -5.17
CA GLY A 95 -11.49 -1.26 -4.69
C GLY A 95 -10.07 -1.63 -5.10
N ALA A 96 -9.65 -2.88 -4.83
CA ALA A 96 -8.33 -3.36 -5.24
C ALA A 96 -8.08 -3.23 -6.76
N LEU A 97 -9.09 -3.50 -7.60
CA LEU A 97 -8.96 -3.34 -9.05
C LEU A 97 -8.85 -1.87 -9.45
N VAL A 98 -9.59 -0.97 -8.78
CA VAL A 98 -9.52 0.47 -9.02
C VAL A 98 -8.14 0.99 -8.67
N GLU A 99 -7.62 0.66 -7.48
CA GLU A 99 -6.30 1.09 -7.04
C GLU A 99 -5.19 0.57 -7.96
N ILE A 100 -5.24 -0.70 -8.39
CA ILE A 100 -4.26 -1.28 -9.32
C ILE A 100 -4.30 -0.58 -10.68
N ASN A 101 -5.48 -0.29 -11.22
CA ASN A 101 -5.61 0.41 -12.49
C ASN A 101 -5.08 1.85 -12.41
N LEU A 102 -5.39 2.57 -11.33
CA LEU A 102 -4.88 3.92 -11.10
C LEU A 102 -3.36 3.92 -10.95
N ALA A 103 -2.81 3.00 -10.15
CA ALA A 103 -1.38 2.80 -10.01
C ALA A 103 -0.70 2.49 -11.36
N THR A 104 -1.33 1.66 -12.19
CA THR A 104 -0.83 1.32 -13.54
C THR A 104 -0.81 2.54 -14.45
N ILE A 105 -1.89 3.32 -14.48
CA ILE A 105 -1.98 4.55 -15.29
C ILE A 105 -0.96 5.59 -14.82
N ALA A 106 -0.86 5.81 -13.50
CA ALA A 106 0.08 6.77 -12.92
C ALA A 106 1.54 6.38 -13.21
N SER A 107 1.89 5.11 -13.00
CA SER A 107 3.22 4.59 -13.33
C SER A 107 3.54 4.70 -14.81
N TYR A 108 2.58 4.47 -15.71
CA TYR A 108 2.77 4.61 -17.15
C TYR A 108 2.90 6.07 -17.60
N LYS A 109 2.07 6.97 -17.07
CA LYS A 109 2.01 8.38 -17.53
C LYS A 109 3.06 9.27 -16.88
N ASP A 110 3.26 9.13 -15.58
CA ASP A 110 4.10 10.03 -14.78
C ASP A 110 5.44 9.39 -14.42
N GLY A 111 5.63 8.11 -14.78
CA GLY A 111 6.80 7.34 -14.40
C GLY A 111 6.84 6.95 -12.93
N GLY A 112 7.89 6.20 -12.57
CA GLY A 112 8.12 5.74 -11.21
C GLY A 112 7.23 4.56 -10.79
N VAL A 113 7.65 3.90 -9.72
CA VAL A 113 6.90 2.79 -9.13
C VAL A 113 5.74 3.35 -8.29
N SER A 114 4.58 2.73 -8.41
CA SER A 114 3.43 2.95 -7.53
C SER A 114 3.27 1.76 -6.59
N ALA A 115 2.94 2.02 -5.34
CA ALA A 115 2.47 1.00 -4.40
C ALA A 115 0.94 0.99 -4.35
N VAL A 116 0.37 -0.18 -4.07
CA VAL A 116 -1.06 -0.38 -3.86
C VAL A 116 -1.26 -1.13 -2.55
N VAL A 117 -2.18 -0.67 -1.70
CA VAL A 117 -2.47 -1.30 -0.41
C VAL A 117 -3.98 -1.50 -0.24
N TYR A 118 -4.42 -2.75 -0.35
CA TYR A 118 -5.84 -3.13 -0.26
C TYR A 118 -6.09 -4.22 0.77
N ALA A 119 -7.32 -4.26 1.29
CA ALA A 119 -7.78 -5.31 2.19
C ALA A 119 -8.17 -6.59 1.45
N GLY A 120 -7.69 -7.73 1.94
CA GLY A 120 -8.11 -9.06 1.51
C GLY A 120 -9.39 -9.51 2.22
N THR A 121 -10.14 -10.41 1.57
CA THR A 121 -11.34 -11.03 2.18
C THR A 121 -11.03 -11.91 3.39
N ASP A 122 -9.77 -12.31 3.55
CA ASP A 122 -9.23 -13.04 4.70
C ASP A 122 -8.84 -12.13 5.88
N GLY A 123 -9.14 -10.83 5.80
CA GLY A 123 -8.78 -9.86 6.83
C GLY A 123 -7.30 -9.47 6.82
N SER A 124 -6.51 -9.88 5.83
CA SER A 124 -5.16 -9.37 5.62
C SER A 124 -5.16 -8.02 4.92
N LEU A 125 -4.04 -7.30 4.98
CA LEU A 125 -3.73 -6.25 4.01
C LEU A 125 -2.75 -6.79 3.00
N THR A 126 -2.86 -6.36 1.75
CA THR A 126 -1.92 -6.75 0.68
C THR A 126 -1.20 -5.52 0.17
N VAL A 127 0.12 -5.59 0.10
CA VAL A 127 0.98 -4.59 -0.54
C VAL A 127 1.40 -5.13 -1.90
N GLN A 128 1.22 -4.34 -2.96
CA GLN A 128 1.67 -4.69 -4.29
C GLN A 128 2.41 -3.52 -4.94
N MET A 129 3.57 -3.81 -5.54
CA MET A 129 4.27 -2.82 -6.37
C MET A 129 3.81 -2.93 -7.83
N VAL A 130 3.58 -1.78 -8.43
CA VAL A 130 3.21 -1.57 -9.83
C VAL A 130 4.30 -0.69 -10.45
N ARG A 131 5.00 -1.22 -11.44
CA ARG A 131 6.08 -0.53 -12.16
C ARG A 131 5.63 -0.30 -13.60
N PRO A 132 5.99 0.81 -14.25
CA PRO A 132 5.82 0.91 -15.68
C PRO A 132 6.51 -0.27 -16.39
N PRO A 133 6.04 -0.66 -17.60
CA PRO A 133 6.84 -1.53 -18.45
C PRO A 133 8.21 -0.88 -18.70
N ASP A 134 9.27 -1.69 -18.80
CA ASP A 134 10.52 -1.19 -19.35
C ASP A 134 10.24 -0.73 -20.80
N GLU A 135 10.93 0.31 -21.29
CA GLU A 135 10.78 0.72 -22.70
C GLU A 135 10.94 -0.52 -23.60
N ALA A 136 9.94 -0.76 -24.45
CA ALA A 136 9.87 -1.91 -25.33
C ALA A 136 10.75 -1.72 -26.58
#